data_AF-A0AAD7J700-F1
#
_entry.id   AF-A0AAD7J700-F1
#
_cell.length_a   1.000
_cell.length_b   1.000
_cell.length_c   1.000
_cell.angle_alpha   90.00
_cell.angle_beta   90.00
_cell.angle_gamma   90.00
#
_symmetry.space_group_name_H-M   'P 1'
#
loop_
_entity.id
_entity.type
_entity.pdbx_description
1 polymer ?
#
loop_
_entity_poly.entity_id
_entity_poly.type
_entity_poly.pdbx_seq_one_letter_code
_entity_poly.pdbx_strand_id
1 'polypeptide(L)'
;MDCIRPTEKSRRNARAYQKRKALKIEPSEARKTQNARQVEREARKSKYLQKANTGGFNVAFPPTPPSLAELHGIVSNATSAVQPDKFIEEGCAVCGMLTPVAELTSLKDF
;
A
#
# COMPACT_ATOMS: atom_id res chain seq x y z
N MET A 1 37.12 -39.25 23.41
CA MET A 1 36.89 -39.38 21.95
C MET A 1 35.46 -38.94 21.70
N ASP A 2 35.23 -37.65 21.50
CA ASP A 2 33.88 -37.11 21.30
C ASP A 2 33.49 -37.25 19.82
N CYS A 3 32.45 -38.06 19.55
CA CYS A 3 31.91 -38.21 18.21
C CYS A 3 31.21 -36.92 17.79
N ILE A 4 31.78 -36.20 16.82
CA ILE A 4 31.16 -35.00 16.23
C ILE A 4 29.85 -35.43 15.56
N ARG A 5 28.72 -35.07 16.17
CA ARG A 5 27.39 -35.34 15.60
C ARG A 5 27.19 -34.48 14.34
N PRO A 6 26.77 -35.09 13.21
CA PRO A 6 26.50 -34.32 12.00
C PRO A 6 25.46 -33.24 12.25
N THR A 7 25.74 -32.03 11.79
CA THR A 7 24.80 -30.92 11.89
C THR A 7 23.50 -31.23 11.15
N GLU A 8 22.40 -30.63 11.59
CA GLU A 8 21.08 -30.87 11.00
C GLU A 8 21.04 -30.58 9.49
N LYS A 9 21.78 -29.55 9.06
CA LYS A 9 21.98 -29.20 7.64
C LYS A 9 22.65 -30.32 6.86
N SER A 10 23.68 -30.95 7.43
CA SER A 10 24.37 -32.10 6.81
C SER A 10 23.43 -33.30 6.64
N ARG A 11 22.64 -33.63 7.66
CA ARG A 11 21.65 -34.73 7.62
C ARG A 11 20.57 -34.51 6.56
N ARG A 12 20.04 -33.29 6.42
CA ARG A 12 19.06 -32.95 5.37
C ARG A 12 19.65 -33.10 3.97
N ASN A 13 20.88 -32.64 3.76
CA ASN A 13 21.55 -32.74 2.47
C ASN A 13 21.79 -34.19 2.06
N ALA A 14 22.23 -35.05 2.99
CA ALA A 14 22.43 -36.48 2.75
C ALA A 14 21.11 -37.18 2.35
N ARG A 15 20.00 -36.89 3.03
CA ARG A 15 18.67 -37.41 2.67
C ARG A 15 18.22 -36.95 1.28
N ALA A 16 18.44 -35.69 0.94
CA ALA A 16 18.09 -35.15 -0.38
C ALA A 16 18.94 -35.76 -1.50
N TYR A 17 20.19 -36.12 -1.23
CA TYR A 17 21.06 -36.84 -2.17
C TYR A 17 20.59 -38.28 -2.38
N GLN A 18 20.33 -39.01 -1.29
CA GLN A 18 19.80 -40.39 -1.36
C GLN A 18 18.48 -40.45 -2.11
N LYS A 19 17.56 -39.50 -1.87
CA LYS A 19 16.27 -39.41 -2.58
C LYS A 19 16.44 -39.15 -4.09
N ARG A 20 17.35 -38.27 -4.48
CA ARG A 20 17.65 -38.00 -5.92
C ARG A 20 18.23 -39.22 -6.61
N LYS A 21 19.13 -39.93 -5.93
CA LYS A 21 19.72 -41.18 -6.42
C LYS A 21 18.68 -42.28 -6.60
N ALA A 22 17.73 -42.43 -5.66
CA ALA A 22 16.64 -43.39 -5.75
C ALA A 22 15.66 -43.09 -6.90
N LEU A 23 15.44 -41.81 -7.20
CA LEU A 23 14.57 -41.36 -8.31
C LEU A 23 15.28 -41.34 -9.67
N LYS A 24 16.55 -41.76 -9.76
CA LYS A 24 17.39 -41.71 -10.98
C LYS A 24 17.38 -40.34 -11.67
N ILE A 25 17.26 -39.26 -10.90
CA ILE A 25 17.22 -37.91 -11.45
C ILE A 25 18.65 -37.54 -11.86
N GLU A 26 18.90 -37.51 -13.17
CA GLU A 26 20.17 -37.08 -13.72
C GLU A 26 20.45 -35.61 -13.35
N PRO A 27 21.71 -35.24 -13.03
CA PRO A 27 22.06 -33.85 -12.67
C PRO A 27 21.67 -32.81 -13.73
N SER A 28 21.57 -33.22 -15.00
CA SER A 28 21.15 -32.38 -16.12
C SER A 28 19.66 -32.00 -16.04
N GLU A 29 18.78 -32.91 -15.63
CA GLU A 29 17.35 -32.66 -15.49
C GLU A 29 17.03 -31.82 -14.25
N ALA A 30 17.75 -32.05 -13.16
CA ALA A 30 17.69 -31.21 -11.97
C ALA A 30 18.07 -29.75 -12.28
N ARG A 31 19.07 -29.52 -13.15
CA ARG A 31 19.45 -28.17 -13.62
C ARG A 31 18.38 -27.55 -14.53
N LYS A 32 17.79 -28.32 -15.45
CA LYS A 32 16.71 -27.82 -16.33
C LYS A 32 15.50 -27.33 -15.54
N THR A 33 15.08 -28.07 -14.52
CA THR A 33 13.95 -27.70 -13.66
C THR A 33 14.24 -26.47 -12.79
N GLN A 34 15.48 -26.30 -12.32
CA GLN A 34 15.89 -25.10 -11.61
C GLN A 34 15.90 -23.86 -12.50
N ASN A 35 16.42 -23.97 -13.72
CA ASN A 35 16.43 -22.87 -14.68
C ASN A 35 15.00 -22.46 -15.05
N ALA A 36 14.12 -23.43 -15.34
CA ALA A 36 12.71 -23.14 -15.63
C ALA A 36 12.00 -22.39 -14.49
N ARG A 37 12.24 -22.78 -13.24
CA ARG A 37 11.69 -22.09 -12.05
C ARG A 37 12.26 -20.67 -11.89
N GLN A 38 13.53 -20.46 -12.24
CA GLN A 38 14.15 -19.14 -12.18
C GLN A 38 13.55 -18.21 -13.24
N VAL A 39 13.43 -18.68 -14.49
CA VAL A 39 12.80 -17.94 -15.59
C VAL A 39 11.35 -17.57 -15.24
N GLU A 40 10.59 -18.50 -14.68
CA GLU A 40 9.21 -18.23 -14.26
C GLU A 40 9.14 -17.19 -13.12
N ARG A 41 10.05 -17.25 -12.16
CA ARG A 41 10.14 -16.27 -11.06
C ARG A 41 10.49 -14.88 -11.57
N GLU A 42 11.42 -14.78 -12.52
CA GLU A 42 11.80 -13.53 -13.17
C GLU A 42 10.64 -12.95 -13.98
N ALA A 43 9.90 -13.79 -14.73
CA ALA A 43 8.71 -13.39 -15.46
C ALA A 43 7.56 -12.90 -14.55
N ARG A 44 7.36 -13.52 -13.38
CA ARG A 44 6.39 -13.04 -12.39
C ARG A 44 6.81 -11.70 -11.78
N LYS A 45 8.11 -11.54 -11.49
CA LYS A 45 8.66 -10.31 -10.94
C LYS A 45 8.57 -9.14 -11.93
N SER A 46 8.84 -9.39 -13.22
CA SER A 46 8.72 -8.36 -14.27
C SER A 46 7.28 -7.91 -14.46
N LYS A 47 6.29 -8.83 -14.44
CA LYS A 47 4.86 -8.49 -14.50
C LYS A 47 4.40 -7.65 -13.32
N TYR A 48 4.88 -7.93 -12.10
CA TYR A 48 4.57 -7.12 -10.92
C TYR A 48 5.13 -5.69 -11.03
N LEU A 49 6.38 -5.57 -11.49
CA LEU A 49 7.01 -4.26 -11.70
C LEU A 49 6.33 -3.46 -12.82
N GLN A 50 5.93 -4.12 -13.91
CA GLN A 50 5.13 -3.47 -14.96
C GLN A 50 3.77 -3.00 -14.44
N LYS A 51 3.08 -3.80 -13.61
CA LYS A 51 1.80 -3.42 -13.02
C LYS A 51 1.93 -2.26 -12.02
N ALA A 52 3.03 -2.20 -11.27
CA ALA A 52 3.31 -1.06 -10.39
C ALA A 52 3.49 0.25 -11.17
N ASN A 53 4.03 0.18 -12.39
CA ASN A 53 4.21 1.35 -13.26
C ASN A 53 2.96 1.75 -14.06
N THR A 54 1.99 0.85 -14.25
CA THR A 54 0.75 1.16 -15.01
C THR A 54 -0.47 1.45 -14.13
N GLY A 55 -0.44 1.09 -12.84
CA GLY A 55 -1.60 1.17 -11.95
C GLY A 55 -1.55 2.28 -10.88
N GLY A 56 -0.48 3.06 -10.80
CA GLY A 56 -0.37 4.18 -9.87
C GLY A 56 -0.45 5.48 -10.66
N PHE A 57 -1.31 6.40 -10.22
CA PHE A 57 -1.34 7.81 -10.63
C PHE A 57 0.03 8.26 -11.16
N ASN A 58 0.11 8.69 -12.43
CA ASN A 58 1.28 9.42 -13.00
C ASN A 58 1.43 10.81 -12.36
N VAL A 59 1.08 10.93 -11.07
CA VAL A 59 1.31 12.09 -10.26
C VAL A 59 2.64 11.79 -9.58
N ALA A 60 3.70 12.41 -10.08
CA ALA A 60 4.99 12.36 -9.43
C ALA A 60 4.79 12.70 -7.94
N PHE A 61 5.36 11.89 -7.05
CA PHE A 61 5.34 12.17 -5.62
C PHE A 61 6.68 12.79 -5.21
N PRO A 62 6.70 13.93 -4.49
CA PRO A 62 5.52 14.69 -4.06
C PRO A 62 4.83 15.36 -5.25
N PRO A 63 3.49 15.55 -5.18
CA PRO A 63 2.76 16.26 -6.22
C PRO A 63 3.36 17.66 -6.42
N THR A 64 3.28 18.16 -7.65
CA THR A 64 3.61 19.54 -7.95
C THR A 64 2.82 20.46 -7.01
N PRO A 65 3.45 21.48 -6.40
CA PRO A 65 2.73 22.41 -5.55
C PRO A 65 1.61 23.11 -6.35
N PRO A 66 0.48 23.46 -5.70
CA PRO A 66 -0.57 24.22 -6.34
C PRO A 66 -0.06 25.59 -6.78
N SER A 67 -0.63 26.08 -7.88
CA SER A 67 -0.40 27.42 -8.39
C SER A 67 -0.93 28.48 -7.40
N LEU A 68 -0.45 29.72 -7.55
CA LEU A 68 -0.89 30.84 -6.72
C LEU A 68 -2.40 31.10 -6.84
N ALA A 69 -2.97 30.91 -8.03
CA ALA A 69 -4.41 31.03 -8.26
C ALA A 69 -5.20 29.95 -7.49
N GLU A 70 -4.71 28.72 -7.47
CA GLU A 70 -5.32 27.62 -6.72
C GLU A 70 -5.23 27.86 -5.21
N LEU A 71 -4.08 28.30 -4.72
CA LEU A 71 -3.90 28.67 -3.32
C LEU A 71 -4.87 29.80 -2.91
N HIS A 72 -4.99 30.85 -3.73
CA HIS A 72 -5.94 31.92 -3.49
C HIS A 72 -7.39 31.42 -3.51
N GLY A 73 -7.73 30.51 -4.43
CA GLY A 73 -9.03 29.86 -4.50
C GLY A 73 -9.34 29.06 -3.24
N ILE A 74 -8.40 28.25 -2.75
CA ILE A 74 -8.54 27.47 -1.51
C ILE A 74 -8.83 28.40 -0.33
N VAL A 75 -8.02 29.46 -0.17
CA VAL A 75 -8.18 30.41 0.94
C VAL A 75 -9.50 31.16 0.82
N SER A 76 -9.82 31.69 -0.37
CA SER A 76 -11.04 32.47 -0.60
C SER A 76 -12.31 31.64 -0.40
N ASN A 77 -12.30 30.38 -0.83
CA ASN A 77 -13.44 29.48 -0.65
C ASN A 77 -13.61 29.14 0.83
N ALA A 78 -12.51 28.86 1.54
CA ALA A 78 -12.56 28.60 2.97
C ALA A 78 -13.10 29.82 3.74
N THR A 79 -12.58 31.02 3.50
CA THR A 79 -13.05 32.23 4.19
C THR A 79 -14.49 32.57 3.83
N SER A 80 -14.89 32.38 2.58
CA SER A 80 -16.28 32.56 2.15
C SER A 80 -17.22 31.54 2.77
N ALA A 81 -16.77 30.31 3.01
CA ALA A 81 -17.55 29.28 3.68
C ALA A 81 -17.75 29.61 5.17
N VAL A 82 -16.77 30.25 5.82
CA VAL A 82 -16.75 30.58 7.26
C VAL A 82 -17.13 32.04 7.53
N GLN A 83 -17.91 32.67 6.64
CA GLN A 83 -18.40 34.03 6.90
C GLN A 83 -19.33 34.05 8.12
N PRO A 84 -19.26 35.08 8.99
CA PRO A 84 -20.09 35.18 10.19
C PRO A 84 -21.58 35.01 9.91
N ASP A 85 -22.03 35.55 8.77
CA ASP A 85 -23.43 35.50 8.33
C ASP A 85 -23.96 34.08 8.11
N LYS A 86 -23.07 33.09 7.94
CA LYS A 86 -23.40 31.67 7.76
C LYS A 86 -23.45 30.88 9.06
N PHE A 87 -22.96 31.47 10.16
CA PHE A 87 -22.90 30.85 11.49
C PHE A 87 -23.62 31.72 12.53
N ILE A 88 -24.57 32.55 12.10
CA ILE A 88 -25.38 33.33 13.03
C ILE A 88 -26.21 32.37 13.88
N GLU A 89 -26.13 32.58 15.18
CA GLU A 89 -26.98 31.92 16.18
C GLU A 89 -27.87 32.97 16.84
N GLU A 90 -29.15 32.67 16.94
CA GLU A 90 -30.11 33.48 17.69
C GLU A 90 -30.34 32.88 19.07
N GLY A 91 -30.32 33.72 20.10
CA GLY A 91 -30.56 33.30 21.48
C GLY A 91 -32.00 33.56 21.92
N CYS A 92 -32.61 32.58 22.58
CA CYS A 92 -33.90 32.77 23.23
C CYS A 92 -33.73 33.62 24.50
N ALA A 93 -34.38 34.78 24.58
CA ALA A 93 -34.33 35.65 25.77
C ALA A 93 -34.94 35.03 27.04
N VAL A 94 -35.77 33.99 26.91
CA VAL A 94 -36.46 33.35 28.03
C VAL A 94 -35.64 32.19 28.61
N CYS A 95 -35.17 31.29 27.75
CA CYS A 95 -34.45 30.08 28.20
C CYS A 95 -32.94 30.11 27.93
N GLY A 96 -32.41 31.11 27.22
CA GLY A 96 -30.98 31.26 26.90
C GLY A 96 -30.46 30.28 25.85
N MET A 97 -31.31 29.47 25.23
CA MET A 97 -30.91 28.50 24.21
C MET A 97 -30.51 29.22 22.92
N LEU A 98 -29.35 28.85 22.37
CA LEU A 98 -28.90 29.30 21.05
C LEU A 98 -29.41 28.35 19.98
N THR A 99 -29.96 28.90 18.91
CA THR A 99 -30.43 28.16 17.73
C THR A 99 -29.75 28.71 16.49
N PRO A 100 -29.17 27.85 15.62
CA PRO A 100 -28.57 28.29 14.38
C PRO A 100 -29.66 28.87 13.45
N VAL A 101 -29.36 30.02 12.84
CA VAL A 101 -30.26 30.71 11.91
C VAL A 101 -30.17 30.10 10.50
N ALA A 102 -29.02 29.51 10.16
CA ALA A 102 -28.77 28.86 8.89
C ALA A 102 -28.90 27.34 8.99
N GLU A 103 -29.36 26.70 7.91
CA GLU A 103 -29.37 25.25 7.78
C GLU A 103 -27.93 24.73 7.61
N LEU A 104 -27.44 24.01 8.62
CA LEU A 104 -26.14 23.36 8.59
C LEU A 104 -26.30 21.90 8.19
N THR A 105 -25.39 21.39 7.35
CA THR A 105 -25.35 19.97 6.98
C THR A 105 -24.97 19.12 8.19
N SER A 106 -25.64 17.96 8.32
CA SER A 106 -25.29 17.02 9.38
C SER A 106 -23.92 16.39 9.09
N LEU A 107 -23.09 16.27 10.11
CA LEU A 107 -21.83 15.53 10.04
C LEU A 107 -22.02 14.04 9.70
N LYS A 108 -23.24 13.50 9.83
CA LYS A 108 -23.57 12.11 9.50
C LYS A 108 -23.81 11.86 8.02
N ASP A 109 -23.96 12.91 7.23
CA ASP A 109 -24.31 12.83 5.81
C ASP A 109 -23.07 12.83 4.88
N PHE A 110 -21.86 12.74 5.47
CA PHE A 110 -20.55 12.64 4.81
C PHE A 110 -19.85 11.33 5.17
#